data_AF-A0A0R1QN15-F1
#
_entry.id   AF-A0A0R1QN15-F1
#
_cell.length_a   1.000
_cell.length_b   1.000
_cell.length_c   1.000
_cell.angle_alpha   90.00
_cell.angle_beta   90.00
_cell.angle_gamma   90.00
#
_symmetry.space_group_name_H-M   'P 1'
#
loop_
_entity.id
_entity.type
_entity.pdbx_description
1 polymer ?
#
loop_
_entity_poly.entity_id
_entity_poly.type
_entity_poly.pdbx_seq_one_letter_code
_entity_poly.pdbx_strand_id
1 'polypeptide(L)'
;MGEEDNDRILILDVLGRINKKLNIHSSSLLYLEFGFTESEIDELNQFMMTQMIADHTVTTKALGRVIEATKPELGGEQAQSFAVRLMRAWLEEGMFKGVMD
;
A
#
# COMPACT_ATOMS: atom_id res chain seq x y z
N MET A 1 -7.53 -12.30 24.21
CA MET A 1 -6.28 -12.06 23.47
C MET A 1 -5.47 -13.33 23.60
N GLY A 2 -5.47 -14.13 22.54
CA GLY A 2 -4.92 -15.50 22.53
C GLY A 2 -3.45 -15.50 22.12
N GLU A 3 -2.76 -16.60 22.38
CA GLU A 3 -1.35 -16.80 21.98
C GLU A 3 -1.11 -16.51 20.48
N GLU A 4 -2.10 -16.81 19.63
CA GLU A 4 -2.07 -16.52 18.19
C GLU A 4 -1.90 -15.02 17.85
N ASP A 5 -2.45 -14.10 18.67
CA ASP A 5 -2.28 -12.67 18.46
C ASP A 5 -0.83 -12.24 18.74
N ASN A 6 -0.19 -12.85 19.74
CA ASN A 6 1.19 -12.57 20.10
C ASN A 6 2.17 -13.09 19.04
N ASP A 7 1.93 -14.29 18.52
CA ASP A 7 2.76 -14.89 17.48
C ASP A 7 2.71 -14.07 16.18
N ARG A 8 1.52 -13.61 15.80
CA ARG A 8 1.32 -12.74 14.64
C ARG A 8 2.06 -11.40 14.80
N ILE A 9 1.99 -10.78 15.98
CA ILE A 9 2.72 -9.53 16.27
C ILE A 9 4.23 -9.74 16.14
N LEU A 10 4.75 -10.87 16.65
CA LEU A 10 6.17 -11.18 16.61
C LEU A 10 6.66 -11.39 15.17
N ILE A 11 5.88 -12.10 14.35
CA ILE A 11 6.17 -12.32 12.93
C ILE A 11 6.21 -10.98 12.18
N LEU A 12 5.24 -10.08 12.42
CA LEU A 12 5.20 -8.77 11.79
C LEU A 12 6.40 -7.89 12.20
N ASP A 13 6.82 -7.93 13.46
CA ASP A 13 8.01 -7.20 13.93
C ASP A 13 9.30 -7.74 13.27
N VAL A 14 9.44 -9.06 13.16
CA VAL A 14 10.59 -9.68 12.48
C VAL A 14 10.62 -9.31 11.00
N LEU A 15 9.50 -9.38 10.30
CA LEU A 15 9.39 -8.96 8.89
C LEU A 15 9.72 -7.48 8.72
N GLY A 16 9.22 -6.60 9.61
CA GLY A 16 9.54 -5.18 9.59
C GLY A 16 11.04 -4.88 9.77
N ARG A 17 11.72 -5.64 10.64
CA ARG A 17 13.18 -5.52 10.84
C ARG A 17 13.99 -6.04 9.65
N ILE A 18 13.56 -7.14 9.04
CA ILE A 18 14.17 -7.69 7.84
C ILE A 18 14.03 -6.69 6.69
N ASN A 19 12.86 -6.10 6.51
CA ASN A 19 12.63 -5.09 5.47
C ASN A 19 13.58 -3.89 5.58
N LYS A 20 13.73 -3.33 6.78
CA LYS A 20 14.67 -2.21 7.02
C LYS A 20 16.12 -2.59 6.72
N LYS A 21 16.52 -3.85 6.97
CA LYS A 21 17.87 -4.34 6.66
C LYS A 21 18.08 -4.64 5.18
N LEU A 22 17.04 -5.07 4.48
CA LEU A 22 17.07 -5.46 3.07
C LEU A 22 16.68 -4.32 2.11
N ASN A 23 16.35 -3.13 2.63
CA ASN A 23 15.79 -2.02 1.84
C ASN A 23 14.53 -2.42 1.06
N ILE A 24 13.73 -3.34 1.59
CA ILE A 24 12.44 -3.69 0.99
C ILE A 24 11.45 -2.58 1.37
N HIS A 25 10.84 -2.00 0.35
CA HIS A 25 9.83 -0.95 0.44
C HIS A 25 8.66 -1.39 1.36
N SER A 26 8.22 -0.51 2.26
CA SER A 26 7.08 -0.76 3.14
C SER A 26 5.77 -0.94 2.36
N SER A 27 5.66 -0.32 1.18
CA SER A 27 4.60 -0.55 0.19
C SER A 27 4.58 -2.00 -0.30
N SER A 28 5.75 -2.63 -0.52
CA SER A 28 5.84 -4.05 -0.92
C SER A 28 5.29 -5.01 0.12
N LEU A 29 5.44 -4.72 1.42
CA LEU A 29 4.82 -5.54 2.47
C LEU A 29 3.30 -5.44 2.45
N LEU A 30 2.77 -4.24 2.20
CA LEU A 30 1.33 -4.06 2.09
C LEU A 30 0.77 -4.87 0.92
N TYR A 31 1.43 -4.84 -0.24
CA TYR A 31 1.01 -5.68 -1.37
C TYR A 31 1.01 -7.17 -1.02
N LEU A 32 2.05 -7.66 -0.32
CA LEU A 32 2.13 -9.05 0.11
C LEU A 32 1.04 -9.41 1.14
N GLU A 33 0.81 -8.57 2.15
CA GLU A 33 -0.19 -8.78 3.20
C GLU A 33 -1.61 -8.92 2.63
N PHE A 34 -1.91 -8.17 1.57
CA PHE A 34 -3.22 -8.16 0.92
C PHE A 34 -3.29 -9.05 -0.33
N GLY A 35 -2.20 -9.75 -0.68
CA GLY A 35 -2.19 -10.72 -1.79
C GLY A 35 -2.28 -10.08 -3.18
N PHE A 36 -1.68 -8.91 -3.37
CA PHE A 36 -1.61 -8.25 -4.67
C PHE A 36 -0.73 -9.02 -5.65
N THR A 37 -1.17 -9.12 -6.90
CA THR A 37 -0.37 -9.67 -8.00
C THR A 37 0.55 -8.62 -8.60
N GLU A 38 1.56 -9.04 -9.36
CA GLU A 38 2.48 -8.11 -10.05
C GLU A 38 1.73 -7.16 -11.00
N SER A 39 0.77 -7.67 -11.77
CA SER A 39 -0.06 -6.85 -12.66
C SER A 39 -0.91 -5.82 -11.92
N GLU A 40 -1.47 -6.20 -10.76
CA GLU A 40 -2.26 -5.27 -9.94
C GLU A 40 -1.37 -4.14 -9.37
N ILE A 41 -0.14 -4.47 -8.97
CA ILE A 41 0.83 -3.47 -8.48
C ILE A 41 1.21 -2.51 -9.62
N ASP A 42 1.45 -3.04 -10.82
CA ASP A 42 1.78 -2.24 -11.99
C ASP A 42 0.65 -1.29 -12.37
N GLU A 43 -0.61 -1.72 -12.30
CA GLU A 43 -1.77 -0.84 -12.54
C GLU A 43 -1.81 0.33 -11.56
N LEU A 44 -1.60 0.08 -10.26
CA LEU A 44 -1.56 1.14 -9.24
C LEU A 44 -0.40 2.12 -9.48
N ASN A 45 0.78 1.60 -9.84
CA ASN A 45 1.93 2.43 -10.15
C ASN A 45 1.70 3.27 -11.41
N GLN A 46 1.12 2.69 -12.46
CA GLN A 46 0.76 3.41 -13.69
C GLN A 46 -0.26 4.52 -13.42
N PHE A 47 -1.27 4.25 -12.60
CA PHE A 47 -2.21 5.26 -12.15
C PHE A 47 -1.48 6.42 -11.48
N MET A 48 -0.63 6.15 -10.47
CA MET A 48 0.09 7.20 -9.74
C MET A 48 1.07 7.98 -10.63
N MET A 49 1.79 7.31 -11.53
CA MET A 49 2.66 7.97 -12.51
C MET A 49 1.87 8.89 -13.44
N THR A 50 0.67 8.47 -13.87
CA THR A 50 -0.20 9.31 -14.71
C THR A 50 -0.64 10.56 -13.96
N GLN A 51 -1.01 10.43 -12.68
CA GLN A 51 -1.38 11.59 -11.85
C GLN A 51 -0.18 12.52 -11.60
N MET A 52 1.02 11.97 -11.39
CA MET A 52 2.26 12.76 -11.30
C MET A 52 2.55 13.56 -12.57
N ILE A 53 2.41 12.94 -13.74
CA ILE A 53 2.65 13.62 -15.03
C ILE A 53 1.62 14.72 -15.26
N ALA A 54 0.37 14.50 -14.84
CA ALA A 54 -0.72 15.46 -14.96
C ALA A 54 -0.71 16.55 -13.87
N ASP A 55 0.19 16.49 -12.88
CA ASP A 55 0.21 17.34 -11.69
C ASP A 55 -1.15 17.37 -10.95
N HIS A 56 -1.79 16.21 -10.91
CA HIS A 56 -3.10 16.03 -10.29
C HIS A 56 -2.97 15.45 -8.88
N THR A 57 -3.56 16.15 -7.92
CA THR A 57 -3.61 15.67 -6.54
C THR A 57 -4.47 14.41 -6.40
N VAL A 58 -3.89 13.38 -5.80
CA VAL A 58 -4.51 12.11 -5.45
C VAL A 58 -4.86 12.12 -3.97
N THR A 59 -6.15 12.03 -3.70
CA THR A 59 -6.67 11.84 -2.35
C THR A 59 -6.73 10.35 -2.01
N THR A 60 -6.66 10.02 -0.73
CA THR A 60 -6.90 8.65 -0.23
C THR A 60 -8.20 8.03 -0.74
N LYS A 61 -9.25 8.84 -0.92
CA LYS A 61 -10.55 8.39 -1.45
C LYS A 61 -10.48 8.03 -2.94
N ALA A 62 -9.75 8.82 -3.73
CA ALA A 62 -9.56 8.52 -5.15
C ALA A 62 -8.75 7.22 -5.30
N LEU A 63 -7.65 7.10 -4.56
CA LEU A 63 -6.82 5.90 -4.57
C LEU A 63 -7.60 4.67 -4.08
N GLY A 64 -8.41 4.79 -3.01
CA GLY A 64 -9.24 3.70 -2.51
C GLY A 64 -10.18 3.11 -3.57
N ARG A 65 -10.76 3.96 -4.43
CA ARG A 65 -11.61 3.50 -5.55
C ARG A 65 -10.82 2.77 -6.63
N VAL A 66 -9.61 3.24 -6.94
CA VAL A 66 -8.73 2.55 -7.90
C VAL A 66 -8.34 1.18 -7.34
N ILE A 67 -8.02 1.12 -6.06
CA ILE A 67 -7.67 -0.12 -5.37
C ILE A 67 -8.84 -1.10 -5.33
N GLU A 68 -10.07 -0.64 -5.05
CA GLU A 68 -11.27 -1.47 -5.13
C GLU A 68 -11.52 -2.00 -6.55
N ALA A 69 -11.20 -1.22 -7.58
CA ALA A 69 -11.32 -1.67 -8.97
C ALA A 69 -10.24 -2.69 -9.36
N THR A 70 -9.00 -2.48 -8.93
CA THR A 70 -7.86 -3.37 -9.20
C THR A 70 -7.92 -4.65 -8.36
N LYS A 71 -8.45 -4.59 -7.14
CA LYS A 71 -8.57 -5.72 -6.21
C LYS A 71 -9.96 -5.81 -5.56
N PRO A 72 -10.98 -6.24 -6.31
CA PRO A 72 -12.38 -6.21 -5.88
C PRO A 72 -12.67 -7.03 -4.62
N GLU A 73 -11.90 -8.08 -4.36
CA GLU A 73 -12.06 -8.96 -3.21
C GLU A 73 -11.85 -8.27 -1.85
N LEU A 74 -11.17 -7.10 -1.83
CA LEU A 74 -11.03 -6.30 -0.61
C LEU A 74 -12.37 -5.65 -0.20
N GLY A 75 -13.18 -5.26 -1.18
CA GLY A 75 -14.33 -4.38 -0.98
C GLY A 75 -13.96 -2.96 -0.55
N GLY A 76 -14.89 -2.01 -0.72
CA GLY A 76 -14.62 -0.59 -0.57
C GLY A 76 -14.05 -0.14 0.77
N GLU A 77 -14.51 -0.71 1.90
CA GLU A 77 -14.00 -0.30 3.23
C GLU A 77 -12.53 -0.70 3.41
N GLN A 78 -12.18 -1.94 3.05
CA GLN A 78 -10.81 -2.44 3.19
C GLN A 78 -9.88 -1.79 2.16
N ALA A 79 -10.36 -1.56 0.93
CA ALA A 79 -9.63 -0.81 -0.09
C ALA A 79 -9.31 0.62 0.36
N GLN A 80 -10.26 1.30 1.02
CA GLN A 80 -10.03 2.63 1.58
C GLN A 80 -8.99 2.61 2.71
N SER A 81 -9.05 1.64 3.61
CA SER A 81 -8.07 1.47 4.69
C SER A 81 -6.66 1.18 4.14
N PHE A 82 -6.59 0.33 3.12
CA PHE A 82 -5.36 0.00 2.42
C PHE A 82 -4.78 1.23 1.71
N ALA A 83 -5.59 2.04 1.04
CA ALA A 83 -5.14 3.28 0.38
C ALA A 83 -4.45 4.24 1.36
N VAL A 84 -5.00 4.42 2.56
CA VAL A 84 -4.38 5.25 3.62
C VAL A 84 -3.02 4.69 4.03
N ARG A 85 -2.94 3.37 4.26
CA ARG A 85 -1.68 2.70 4.64
C ARG A 85 -0.64 2.80 3.53
N LEU A 86 -1.06 2.63 2.28
CA LEU A 86 -0.18 2.65 1.10
C LEU A 86 0.36 4.05 0.82
N MET A 87 -0.49 5.09 0.84
CA MET A 87 -0.02 6.48 0.67
C MET A 87 1.02 6.84 1.71
N ARG A 88 0.80 6.46 2.97
CA ARG A 88 1.77 6.68 4.03
C ARG A 88 3.09 5.95 3.75
N ALA A 89 3.04 4.69 3.34
CA ALA A 89 4.22 3.90 3.01
C ALA A 89 5.04 4.54 1.88
N TRP A 90 4.37 4.94 0.79
CA TRP A 90 5.01 5.64 -0.32
C TRP A 90 5.61 6.99 0.09
N LEU A 91 4.92 7.78 0.92
CA LEU A 91 5.46 9.05 1.42
C LEU A 91 6.72 8.85 2.28
N GLU A 92 6.72 7.82 3.14
CA GLU A 92 7.87 7.42 3.96
C GLU A 92 9.05 6.96 3.07
N GLU A 93 8.77 6.32 1.93
CA GLU A 93 9.75 5.91 0.92
C GLU A 93 10.21 7.06 0.00
N GLY A 94 9.58 8.23 0.07
CA GLY A 94 9.91 9.35 -0.79
C GLY A 94 9.23 9.35 -2.16
N MET A 95 8.26 8.46 -2.38
CA MET A 95 7.55 8.31 -3.65
C MET A 95 6.34 9.27 -3.75
N PHE A 96 6.05 9.72 -4.97
CA PHE A 96 4.89 10.55 -5.37
C PHE A 96 4.55 11.77 -4.49
N LYS A 97 5.51 12.32 -3.75
CA LYS A 97 5.34 13.46 -2.81
C LYS A 97 4.67 14.71 -3.38
N GLY A 98 4.72 14.92 -4.69
CA GLY A 98 4.14 16.10 -5.36
C GLY A 98 2.64 16.00 -5.63
N VAL A 99 2.06 14.80 -5.53
CA VAL A 99 0.66 14.56 -5.95
C VAL A 99 -0.18 13.87 -4.88
N MET A 100 0.28 13.81 -3.63
CA MET A 100 -0.51 13.23 -2.53
C MET A 100 -0.98 14.32 -1.57
N ASP A 101 -2.24 14.20 -1.15
CA ASP A 101 -2.88 14.99 -0.09
C ASP A 101 -3.34 14.09 1.08
#